data_AF-A0A6G1ID84-F1
#
_entry.id   AF-A0A6G1ID84-F1
#
_cell.length_a   1.000
_cell.length_b   1.000
_cell.length_c   1.000
_cell.angle_alpha   90.00
_cell.angle_beta   90.00
_cell.angle_gamma   90.00
#
_symmetry.space_group_name_H-M   'P 1'
#
loop_
_entity.id
_entity.type
_entity.pdbx_description
1 polymer ?
#
loop_
_entity_poly.entity_id
_entity_poly.type
_entity_poly.pdbx_seq_one_letter_code
_entity_poly.pdbx_strand_id
1 'polypeptide(L)' 'MRLLRCSDTGEFSLTEDFVDDEPIPPYAILSHTWGPDTEVAFDELTNGSGKDKPGYEKIRFCGEQAG' A
#
# COMPACT_ATOMS: atom_id res chain seq x y z
N MET A 1 -3.08 2.54 -13.25
CA MET A 1 -3.12 1.76 -11.99
C MET A 1 -2.04 2.33 -11.09
N ARG A 2 -2.37 2.66 -9.83
CA ARG A 2 -1.37 3.15 -8.88
C ARG A 2 -1.03 2.07 -7.86
N LEU A 3 0.26 1.77 -7.73
CA LEU A 3 0.79 0.84 -6.75
C LEU A 3 1.37 1.60 -5.55
N LEU A 4 1.41 0.93 -4.40
CA LEU A 4 2.09 1.40 -3.21
C LEU A 4 3.53 0.87 -3.20
N ARG A 5 4.51 1.75 -3.14
CA ARG A 5 5.93 1.41 -2.97
C ARG A 5 6.28 1.42 -1.49
N CYS A 6 6.74 0.28 -0.99
CA CYS A 6 7.38 0.18 0.32
C CYS A 6 8.87 0.51 0.18
N SER A 7 9.38 1.41 1.00
CA SER A 7 10.81 1.73 1.08
C SER A 7 11.52 0.85 2.10
N ASP A 8 12.85 0.83 2.08
CA ASP A 8 13.67 0.06 3.04
C ASP A 8 13.45 0.49 4.51
N THR A 9 12.90 1.68 4.72
CA THR A 9 12.55 2.21 6.05
C THR A 9 11.12 1.83 6.49
N GLY A 10 10.37 1.08 5.67
CA GLY A 10 8.98 0.73 5.92
C GLY A 10 7.98 1.86 5.64
N GLU A 11 8.46 2.97 5.07
CA GLU A 11 7.61 4.09 4.65
C GLU A 11 6.99 3.82 3.29
N PHE A 12 5.73 4.22 3.12
CA PHE A 12 4.99 4.04 1.88
C PHE A 12 4.96 5.30 1.03
N SER A 13 5.03 5.11 -0.28
CA SER A 13 4.85 6.18 -1.27
C SER A 13 4.01 5.66 -2.44
N LEU A 14 3.35 6.56 -3.15
CA LEU A 14 2.66 6.20 -4.39
C LEU A 14 3.67 6.12 -5.53
N THR A 15 3.49 5.10 -6.37
CA THR A 15 4.14 5.03 -7.68
C THR A 15 3.48 6.00 -8.66
N GLU A 16 4.11 6.19 -9.82
CA GLU A 16 3.47 6.82 -10.97
C GLU A 16 2.22 6.03 -11.38
N ASP A 17 1.33 6.68 -12.15
CA ASP A 17 0.14 5.99 -12.64
C ASP A 17 0.52 5.11 -13.82
N PHE A 18 0.46 3.79 -13.64
CA PHE A 18 0.72 2.83 -14.72
C PHE A 18 -0.46 2.81 -15.70
N VAL A 19 -0.33 3.44 -16.85
CA VAL A 19 -1.39 3.55 -17.88
C VAL A 19 -1.12 2.62 -19.06
N ASP A 20 -2.19 2.12 -19.68
CA ASP A 20 -2.14 1.31 -20.92
C ASP A 20 -1.16 0.10 -20.86
N ASP A 21 -0.22 0.04 -21.82
CA ASP A 21 0.76 -1.03 -22.04
C ASP A 21 2.08 -0.82 -21.27
N GLU A 22 2.10 0.04 -20.24
CA GLU A 22 3.32 0.27 -19.47
C GLU A 22 3.78 -1.01 -18.75
N PRO A 23 5.09 -1.31 -18.76
CA PRO A 23 5.61 -2.50 -18.10
C PRO A 23 5.40 -2.40 -16.59
N ILE A 24 4.47 -3.21 -16.08
CA ILE A 24 4.14 -3.26 -14.65
C ILE A 24 5.25 -4.04 -13.92
N PRO A 25 5.91 -3.46 -12.90
CA PRO A 25 6.92 -4.17 -12.12
C PRO A 25 6.27 -5.31 -11.33
N PRO A 26 7.03 -6.30 -10.81
CA PRO A 26 6.49 -7.28 -9.87
C PRO A 26 5.79 -6.60 -8.70
N TYR A 27 4.59 -7.06 -8.36
CA TYR A 27 3.77 -6.52 -7.28
C TYR A 27 3.00 -7.63 -6.56
N ALA A 28 2.65 -7.36 -5.31
CA ALA A 28 1.74 -8.19 -4.55
C ALA A 28 0.39 -7.48 -4.38
N ILE A 29 -0.69 -8.26 -4.33
CA ILE A 29 -2.04 -7.76 -4.05
C ILE A 29 -2.41 -8.16 -2.62
N LEU A 30 -2.85 -7.19 -1.84
CA LEU A 30 -3.44 -7.39 -0.52
C LEU A 30 -4.87 -7.92 -0.67
N SER A 31 -5.19 -9.04 -0.02
CA SER A 31 -6.56 -9.57 0.00
C SER A 31 -7.51 -8.67 0.81
N HIS A 32 -8.77 -8.59 0.36
CA HIS A 32 -9.83 -7.73 0.88
C HIS A 32 -10.49 -8.28 2.15
N THR A 33 -9.67 -8.69 3.12
CA THR A 33 -10.12 -9.03 4.48
C THR A 33 -9.60 -7.98 5.45
N TRP A 34 -10.27 -6.85 5.50
CA TRP A 34 -10.08 -5.85 6.56
C TRP A 34 -11.00 -6.21 7.74
N GLY A 35 -10.54 -5.93 8.95
CA GLY A 35 -11.42 -5.94 10.11
C GLY A 35 -12.32 -4.71 10.10
N PRO A 36 -13.36 -4.66 10.95
CA PRO A 36 -14.18 -3.46 11.12
C PRO A 36 -13.29 -2.25 11.43
N ASP A 37 -13.49 -1.15 10.70
CA ASP A 37 -12.76 0.11 10.87
C ASP A 37 -11.23 0.02 10.73
N THR A 38 -10.70 -1.07 10.15
CA THR A 38 -9.24 -1.20 9.96
C THR A 38 -8.78 -0.77 8.58
N GLU A 39 -9.67 -0.58 7.61
CA GLU A 39 -9.30 -0.15 6.26
C GLU A 39 -8.61 1.23 6.27
N VAL A 40 -7.48 1.31 5.58
CA VAL A 40 -6.74 2.55 5.36
C VAL A 40 -7.13 3.08 3.98
N ALA A 41 -7.72 4.27 3.96
CA ALA A 41 -8.15 4.89 2.72
C ALA A 41 -6.94 5.41 1.93
N PHE A 42 -7.13 5.57 0.62
CA PHE A 42 -6.12 6.10 -0.27
C PHE A 42 -5.61 7.49 0.17
N ASP A 43 -6.51 8.38 0.58
CA ASP A 43 -6.14 9.71 1.06
C ASP A 43 -5.29 9.66 2.33
N GLU A 44 -5.56 8.71 3.22
CA GLU A 44 -4.84 8.52 4.49
C GLU A 44 -3.43 7.96 4.28
N LEU A 45 -3.23 7.16 3.23
CA LEU A 45 -1.91 6.74 2.77
C LEU A 45 -1.15 7.92 2.15
N THR A 46 -1.85 8.77 1.39
CA THR A 46 -1.23 9.89 0.66
C THR A 46 -0.82 11.03 1.58
N ASN A 47 -1.62 11.34 2.60
CA ASN A 47 -1.35 12.41 3.56
C ASN A 47 -0.61 11.92 4.82
N GLY A 48 -0.38 10.61 4.96
CA GLY A 48 0.28 9.99 6.11
C GLY A 48 -0.58 9.90 7.37
N SER A 49 -1.87 10.23 7.33
CA SER A 49 -2.78 10.18 8.50
C SER A 49 -3.27 8.76 8.81
N GLY A 50 -3.02 7.79 7.93
CA GLY A 50 -3.41 6.40 8.11
C GLY A 50 -2.49 5.58 9.01
N LYS A 51 -1.34 6.12 9.42
CA LYS A 51 -0.29 5.38 10.17
C LYS A 51 -0.77 4.83 11.51
N ASP A 52 -1.71 5.51 12.15
CA ASP A 52 -2.25 5.11 13.45
C ASP A 52 -3.40 4.08 13.34
N LYS A 53 -3.83 3.76 12.11
CA LYS A 53 -4.91 2.77 11.91
C LYS A 53 -4.40 1.34 12.08
N PRO A 54 -5.20 0.45 12.69
CA PRO A 54 -4.83 -0.96 12.83
C PRO A 54 -4.52 -1.65 11.48
N GLY A 55 -5.15 -1.24 10.39
CA GLY A 55 -4.85 -1.83 9.09
C GLY A 55 -3.52 -1.38 8.47
N TYR A 56 -2.91 -0.30 8.94
CA TYR A 56 -1.61 0.13 8.43
C TYR A 56 -0.54 -0.93 8.69
N GLU A 57 -0.62 -1.61 9.84
CA GLU A 57 0.27 -2.72 10.17
C GLU A 57 0.13 -3.88 9.16
N LYS A 58 -1.08 -4.17 8.69
CA LYS A 58 -1.31 -5.19 7.65
C LYS A 58 -0.61 -4.80 6.33
N ILE A 59 -0.71 -3.53 5.94
CA ILE A 59 -0.03 -3.02 4.73
C ILE A 59 1.49 -3.16 4.90
N ARG A 60 2.04 -2.76 6.06
CA ARG A 60 3.47 -2.90 6.41
C ARG A 60 3.94 -4.35 6.31
N PHE A 61 3.24 -5.24 7.01
CA PHE A 61 3.55 -6.67 7.01
C PHE A 61 3.58 -7.25 5.59
N CYS A 62 2.56 -6.98 4.78
CA CYS A 62 2.52 -7.51 3.42
C CYS A 62 3.57 -6.87 2.50
N GLY A 63 3.87 -5.57 2.68
CA GLY A 63 4.94 -4.89 1.95
C GLY A 63 6.32 -5.49 2.23
N GLU A 64 6.60 -5.87 3.49
CA GLU A 64 7.82 -6.57 3.88
C GLU A 64 7.92 -7.98 3.28
N GLN A 65 6.78 -8.66 3.03
CA GLN A 65 6.75 -10.00 2.44
C GLN A 65 6.79 -10.01 0.90
N ALA A 66 6.48 -8.90 0.25
CA ALA A 66 6.39 -8.79 -1.21
C ALA A 66 7.76 -8.60 -1.92
N GLY A 67 8.86 -8.70 -1.16
CA GLY A 67 10.24 -8.55 -1.64
C GLY A 67 10.85 -9.83 -2.21
#